data_AF-A0A260ZQG6-F1
#
_entry.id   AF-A0A260ZQG6-F1
#
_cell.length_a   1.000
_cell.length_b   1.000
_cell.length_c   1.000
_cell.angle_alpha   90.00
_cell.angle_beta   90.00
_cell.angle_gamma   90.00
#
_symmetry.space_group_name_H-M   'P 1'
#
loop_
_entity.id
_entity.type
_entity.pdbx_description
1 polymer ?
#
loop_
_entity_poly.entity_id
_entity_poly.type
_entity_poly.pdbx_seq_one_letter_code
_entity_poly.pdbx_strand_id
1 'polypeptide(L)'
;MDFLNDEGLRPLYLCIVYTVFVFGVAELSWRILDLLLKNEETIMFKYKFNEFISTISTCACHFSEAVLFKNYGYIAMFIAIIIDMTVCRNLNRGAAENPMLLLEEALYKTMR
;
A
#
# COMPACT_ATOMS: atom_id res chain seq x y z
N MET A 1 11.33 28.77 -6.46
CA MET A 1 11.13 28.50 -5.02
C MET A 1 11.69 27.12 -4.76
N ASP A 2 12.93 27.04 -4.30
CA ASP A 2 13.61 25.76 -4.05
C ASP A 2 13.14 25.17 -2.71
N PHE A 3 11.95 24.57 -2.73
CA PHE A 3 11.40 23.76 -1.63
C PHE A 3 12.35 22.62 -1.19
N LEU A 4 13.34 22.29 -2.02
CA LEU A 4 14.37 21.27 -1.78
C LEU A 4 15.53 21.73 -0.87
N ASN A 5 15.63 23.03 -0.56
CA ASN A 5 16.75 23.60 0.19
C ASN A 5 16.43 23.87 1.68
N ASP A 6 15.18 23.69 2.10
CA ASP A 6 14.78 23.75 3.51
C ASP A 6 14.99 22.39 4.17
N GLU A 7 15.98 22.29 5.07
CA GLU A 7 16.35 21.03 5.75
C GLU A 7 15.18 20.40 6.50
N GLY A 8 14.22 21.21 6.95
CA GLY A 8 12.98 20.74 7.55
C GLY A 8 12.08 20.01 6.55
N LEU A 9 11.78 20.59 5.38
CA LEU A 9 10.77 20.05 4.46
C LEU A 9 11.23 18.82 3.65
N ARG A 10 12.53 18.58 3.58
CA ARG A 10 13.13 17.48 2.82
C ARG A 10 12.56 16.09 3.18
N PRO A 11 12.44 15.70 4.47
CA PRO A 11 11.78 14.45 4.87
C PRO A 11 10.31 14.36 4.45
N LEU A 12 9.54 15.45 4.47
CA LEU A 12 8.14 15.44 4.01
C LEU A 12 8.04 15.18 2.51
N TYR A 13 8.87 15.86 1.72
CA TYR A 13 8.92 15.66 0.28
C TYR A 13 9.29 14.21 -0.08
N LEU A 14 10.31 13.65 0.59
CA LEU A 14 10.70 12.25 0.41
C LEU A 14 9.55 11.28 0.74
N CYS A 15 8.82 11.52 1.83
CA CYS A 15 7.67 10.70 2.21
C CYS A 15 6.56 10.78 1.15
N ILE A 16 6.19 11.99 0.69
CA ILE A 16 5.15 12.16 -0.35
C ILE A 16 5.55 11.46 -1.65
N VAL A 17 6.78 11.68 -2.13
CA VAL A 17 7.27 11.05 -3.36
C VAL A 17 7.32 9.53 -3.22
N TYR A 18 7.76 9.03 -2.06
CA TYR A 18 7.79 7.59 -1.79
C TYR A 18 6.39 6.99 -1.75
N THR A 19 5.44 7.62 -1.06
CA THR A 19 4.03 7.19 -1.01
C THR A 19 3.42 7.16 -2.41
N VAL A 20 3.61 8.22 -3.22
CA VAL A 20 3.12 8.26 -4.61
C VAL A 20 3.76 7.17 -5.46
N PHE A 21 5.06 6.90 -5.28
CA PHE A 21 5.76 5.83 -5.97
C PHE A 21 5.21 4.45 -5.61
N VAL A 22 5.00 4.17 -4.31
CA VAL A 22 4.44 2.90 -3.82
C VAL A 22 3.03 2.67 -4.38
N PHE A 23 2.15 3.66 -4.29
CA PHE A 23 0.80 3.56 -4.86
C PHE A 23 0.82 3.46 -6.38
N GLY A 24 1.74 4.15 -7.07
CA GLY A 24 1.92 4.03 -8.51
C GLY A 24 2.33 2.62 -8.93
N VAL A 25 3.25 1.99 -8.20
CA VAL A 25 3.65 0.59 -8.43
C VAL A 25 2.50 -0.37 -8.13
N ALA A 26 1.71 -0.12 -7.07
CA ALA A 26 0.53 -0.91 -6.73
C ALA A 26 -0.55 -0.82 -7.84
N GLU A 27 -0.86 0.36 -8.35
CA GLU A 27 -1.79 0.52 -9.48
C GLU A 27 -1.27 -0.14 -10.77
N LEU A 28 0.02 0.00 -11.06
CA LEU A 28 0.63 -0.58 -12.25
C LEU A 28 0.56 -2.11 -12.20
N SER A 29 0.90 -2.70 -11.06
CA SER A 29 0.79 -4.14 -10.85
C SER A 29 -0.66 -4.63 -10.96
N TRP A 30 -1.62 -3.84 -10.47
CA TRP A 30 -3.04 -4.07 -10.70
C TRP A 30 -3.44 -4.09 -12.18
N ARG A 31 -3.02 -3.08 -12.95
CA ARG A 31 -3.32 -3.00 -14.38
C ARG A 31 -2.70 -4.15 -15.17
N ILE A 32 -1.47 -4.53 -14.83
CA ILE A 32 -0.79 -5.67 -15.47
C ILE A 32 -1.55 -6.97 -15.16
N LEU A 33 -1.95 -7.16 -13.91
CA LEU A 33 -2.73 -8.33 -13.48
C LEU A 33 -4.09 -8.39 -14.20
N ASP A 34 -4.77 -7.27 -14.35
CA ASP A 34 -6.05 -7.17 -15.08
C ASP A 34 -5.91 -7.47 -16.57
N LEU A 35 -4.79 -7.06 -17.18
CA LEU A 35 -4.47 -7.37 -18.57
C LEU A 35 -4.11 -8.85 -18.79
N LEU A 36 -3.39 -9.46 -17.84
CA LEU A 36 -2.95 -10.86 -17.93
C LEU A 36 -4.08 -11.86 -17.61
N LEU A 37 -5.00 -11.51 -16.71
CA LEU A 37 -6.01 -12.41 -16.18
C LEU A 37 -7.42 -11.95 -16.55
N LYS A 38 -7.70 -11.98 -17.85
CA LYS A 38 -9.03 -11.63 -18.41
C LYS A 38 -10.05 -12.78 -18.32
N ASN A 39 -9.62 -13.98 -17.92
CA ASN A 39 -10.47 -15.17 -17.86
C ASN A 39 -11.30 -15.24 -16.57
N GLU A 40 -12.57 -15.66 -16.67
CA GLU A 40 -13.50 -15.76 -15.54
C GLU A 40 -13.06 -16.78 -14.47
N GLU A 41 -12.35 -17.85 -14.85
CA GLU A 41 -11.85 -18.82 -13.86
C GLU A 41 -10.74 -18.26 -12.95
N THR A 42 -10.10 -17.14 -13.31
CA THR A 42 -8.99 -16.54 -12.55
C THR A 42 -9.40 -15.37 -11.67
N ILE A 43 -10.71 -15.12 -11.53
CA ILE A 43 -11.25 -14.08 -10.65
C ILE A 43 -10.78 -14.27 -9.20
N MET A 44 -10.82 -15.50 -8.66
CA MET A 44 -10.32 -15.77 -7.30
C MET A 44 -8.83 -15.45 -7.15
N PHE A 45 -8.01 -15.78 -8.15
CA PHE A 45 -6.59 -15.46 -8.13
C PHE A 45 -6.34 -13.94 -8.20
N LYS A 46 -7.15 -13.22 -8.96
CA LYS A 46 -7.10 -11.77 -9.05
C LYS A 46 -7.41 -11.09 -7.71
N TYR A 47 -8.42 -11.57 -6.98
CA TYR A 47 -8.71 -11.08 -5.62
C TYR A 47 -7.56 -11.36 -4.64
N LYS A 48 -6.94 -12.55 -4.71
CA LYS A 48 -5.77 -12.92 -3.91
C LYS A 48 -4.58 -11.99 -4.15
N PHE A 49 -4.27 -11.69 -5.42
CA PHE A 49 -3.22 -10.74 -5.73
C PHE A 49 -3.58 -9.31 -5.28
N ASN A 50 -4.86 -8.95 -5.18
CA ASN A 50 -5.29 -7.65 -4.65
C ASN A 50 -4.90 -7.47 -3.21
N GLU A 51 -5.30 -8.42 -2.39
CA GLU A 51 -5.01 -8.38 -0.97
C GLU A 51 -3.50 -8.41 -0.72
N PHE A 52 -2.74 -9.16 -1.51
CA PHE A 52 -1.29 -9.19 -1.42
C PHE A 52 -0.64 -7.85 -1.78
N ILE A 53 -1.01 -7.25 -2.92
CA ILE A 53 -0.49 -5.95 -3.36
C ILE A 53 -0.87 -4.85 -2.35
N SER A 54 -2.12 -4.86 -1.89
CA SER A 54 -2.60 -3.96 -0.85
C SER A 54 -1.78 -4.08 0.43
N THR A 55 -1.55 -5.30 0.92
CA THR A 55 -0.80 -5.54 2.16
C THR A 55 0.64 -5.05 2.04
N ILE A 56 1.31 -5.33 0.91
CA ILE A 56 2.67 -4.86 0.65
C ILE A 56 2.72 -3.34 0.59
N SER A 57 1.74 -2.70 -0.04
CA SER A 57 1.63 -1.24 -0.12
C SER A 57 1.52 -0.61 1.28
N THR A 58 0.66 -1.16 2.14
CA THR A 58 0.51 -0.69 3.54
C THR A 58 1.79 -0.91 4.34
N CYS A 59 2.43 -2.08 4.21
CA CYS A 59 3.72 -2.36 4.85
C CYS A 59 4.83 -1.40 4.39
N ALA A 60 4.85 -1.03 3.11
CA ALA A 60 5.79 -0.04 2.59
C ALA A 60 5.53 1.35 3.19
N CYS A 61 4.26 1.75 3.38
CA CYS A 61 3.91 3.03 4.00
C CYS A 61 4.42 3.15 5.44
N HIS A 62 4.46 2.06 6.22
CA HIS A 62 5.06 2.07 7.57
C HIS A 62 6.54 2.50 7.59
N PHE A 63 7.29 2.28 6.51
CA PHE A 63 8.66 2.77 6.41
C PHE A 63 8.71 4.31 6.33
N SER A 64 7.80 4.91 5.56
CA SER A 64 7.62 6.36 5.46
C SER A 64 7.21 6.97 6.81
N GLU A 65 6.25 6.35 7.49
CA GLU A 65 5.78 6.76 8.82
C GLU A 65 6.89 6.76 9.87
N ALA A 66 7.78 5.76 9.87
CA ALA A 66 8.91 5.69 10.78
C ALA A 66 9.94 6.83 10.55
N VAL A 67 10.13 7.24 9.30
CA VAL A 67 11.00 8.37 8.94
C VAL A 67 10.37 9.71 9.37
N LEU A 68 9.05 9.85 9.20
CA LEU A 68 8.27 11.00 9.68
C LEU A 68 8.32 11.11 11.20
N PHE A 69 8.13 9.99 11.91
CA PHE A 69 8.19 9.92 13.36
C PHE A 69 9.53 10.45 13.92
N LYS A 70 10.64 10.05 13.29
CA LYS A 70 11.98 10.43 13.74
C LYS A 70 12.27 11.94 13.59
N ASN A 71 11.64 12.60 12.62
CA ASN A 71 11.91 14.01 12.29
C ASN A 71 10.86 14.99 12.83
N TYR A 72 9.60 14.57 12.97
CA TYR A 72 8.47 15.44 13.32
C TYR A 72 7.65 14.97 14.53
N GLY A 73 7.97 13.79 15.08
CA GLY A 73 7.26 13.20 16.22
C GLY A 73 5.91 12.59 15.86
N TYR A 74 5.14 12.24 16.91
CA TYR A 74 3.91 11.46 16.79
C TYR A 74 2.79 12.14 15.97
N ILE A 75 2.65 13.46 16.06
CA ILE A 75 1.52 14.17 15.43
C ILE A 75 1.59 14.06 13.90
N ALA A 76 2.77 14.26 13.31
CA ALA A 76 2.96 14.17 11.87
C ALA A 76 2.82 12.73 11.36
N MET A 77 3.26 11.74 12.14
CA MET A 77 3.07 10.32 11.86
C MET A 77 1.57 9.97 11.78
N PHE A 78 0.75 10.40 12.75
CA PHE A 78 -0.69 10.13 12.73
C PHE A 78 -1.40 10.76 11.53
N ILE A 79 -1.03 11.98 11.14
CA ILE A 79 -1.59 12.62 9.95
C ILE A 79 -1.24 11.83 8.68
N ALA A 80 0.01 11.38 8.55
CA ALA A 80 0.43 10.55 7.43
C ALA A 80 -0.33 9.22 7.37
N ILE A 81 -0.47 8.52 8.50
CA ILE A 81 -1.25 7.27 8.61
C ILE A 81 -2.69 7.48 8.13
N ILE A 82 -3.35 8.56 8.54
CA ILE A 82 -4.74 8.83 8.16
C ILE A 82 -4.85 9.07 6.64
N ILE A 83 -3.89 9.79 6.07
CA ILE A 83 -3.85 10.04 4.62
C ILE A 83 -3.61 8.72 3.88
N ASP A 84 -2.61 7.94 4.28
CA ASP A 84 -2.26 6.67 3.66
C ASP A 84 -3.42 5.67 3.77
N MET A 85 -4.09 5.57 4.92
CA MET A 85 -5.31 4.77 5.09
C MET A 85 -6.45 5.23 4.18
N THR A 86 -6.65 6.54 4.03
CA THR A 86 -7.71 7.09 3.17
C THR A 86 -7.43 6.77 1.70
N VAL A 87 -6.17 6.90 1.29
CA VAL A 87 -5.70 6.59 -0.07
C VAL A 87 -5.79 5.09 -0.34
N CYS A 88 -5.29 4.24 0.56
CA CYS A 88 -5.46 2.79 0.51
C CYS A 88 -6.94 2.42 0.39
N ARG A 89 -7.83 2.98 1.23
CA ARG A 89 -9.26 2.67 1.18
C ARG A 89 -9.92 3.03 -0.15
N ASN A 90 -9.49 4.13 -0.77
CA ASN A 90 -10.00 4.54 -2.08
C ASN A 90 -9.46 3.67 -3.22
N LEU A 91 -8.19 3.26 -3.14
CA LEU A 91 -7.53 2.43 -4.16
C LEU A 91 -7.94 0.96 -4.09
N ASN A 92 -8.17 0.44 -2.87
CA ASN A 92 -8.36 -0.98 -2.63
C ASN A 92 -9.71 -1.54 -3.08
N ARG A 93 -10.67 -0.72 -3.53
CA ARG A 93 -11.93 -1.15 -4.19
C ARG A 93 -12.62 -2.37 -3.51
N GLY A 94 -12.51 -2.50 -2.18
CA GLY A 94 -13.10 -3.59 -1.41
C GLY A 94 -12.17 -4.76 -1.02
N ALA A 95 -10.84 -4.69 -1.22
CA ALA A 95 -9.91 -5.64 -0.62
C ALA A 95 -9.82 -5.41 0.90
N ALA A 96 -9.88 -6.49 1.68
CA ALA A 96 -10.01 -6.43 3.14
C ALA A 96 -8.69 -6.13 3.89
N GLU A 97 -7.62 -5.78 3.16
CA GLU A 97 -6.26 -5.50 3.66
C GLU A 97 -5.71 -6.57 4.63
N ASN A 98 -6.30 -7.77 4.61
CA ASN A 98 -6.06 -8.82 5.59
C ASN A 98 -5.41 -10.02 4.91
N PRO A 99 -4.07 -10.13 4.95
CA PRO A 99 -3.37 -11.31 4.43
C PRO A 99 -3.73 -12.59 5.22
N MET A 100 -4.34 -12.44 6.40
CA MET A 100 -4.84 -13.55 7.23
C MET A 100 -5.91 -14.38 6.50
N LEU A 101 -6.81 -13.76 5.73
CA LEU A 101 -7.85 -14.47 4.97
C LEU A 101 -7.25 -15.38 3.90
N LEU A 102 -6.23 -14.86 3.21
CA LEU A 102 -5.42 -15.59 2.24
C LEU A 102 -4.68 -16.78 2.85
N LEU A 103 -4.10 -16.58 4.04
CA LEU A 103 -3.39 -17.61 4.78
C LEU A 103 -4.34 -18.69 5.29
N GLU A 104 -5.51 -18.31 5.82
CA GLU A 104 -6.55 -19.24 6.28
C GLU A 104 -7.03 -20.14 5.13
N GLU A 105 -7.32 -19.58 3.95
CA GLU A 105 -7.71 -20.38 2.78
C GLU A 105 -6.59 -21.31 2.29
N ALA A 106 -5.34 -20.87 2.34
CA ALA A 106 -4.19 -21.70 1.97
C ALA A 106 -3.96 -22.84 2.97
N LEU A 107 -4.10 -22.57 4.28
CA LEU A 107 -4.03 -23.59 5.32
C LEU A 107 -5.17 -24.61 5.16
N TYR A 108 -6.39 -24.13 4.89
CA TYR A 108 -7.56 -24.98 4.71
C TYR A 108 -7.41 -25.95 3.52
N LYS A 109 -6.77 -25.51 2.42
CA LYS A 109 -6.45 -26.38 1.28
C LYS A 109 -5.33 -27.38 1.57
N THR A 110 -4.42 -27.09 2.49
CA THR A 110 -3.27 -27.95 2.82
C THR A 110 -3.64 -29.04 3.83
N MET A 111 -4.65 -28.79 4.67
CA MET A 111 -5.16 -29.76 5.65
C MET A 111 -6.21 -30.74 5.09
N ARG A 112 -6.52 -30.68 3.79
CA ARG A 112 -7.44 -31.59 3.10
C ARG A 112 -6.68 -32.48 2.14
#